data_AF-A0A926U9A5-F1
#
_entry.id   AF-A0A926U9A5-F1
#
_cell.length_a   1.000
_cell.length_b   1.000
_cell.length_c   1.000
_cell.angle_alpha   90.00
_cell.angle_beta   90.00
_cell.angle_gamma   90.00
#
_symmetry.space_group_name_H-M   'P 1'
#
loop_
_entity.id
_entity.type
_entity.pdbx_description
1 polymer ?
#
loop_
_entity_poly.entity_id
_entity_poly.type
_entity_poly.pdbx_seq_one_letter_code
_entity_poly.pdbx_strand_id
1 'polypeptide(L)' 'MEHLSKLAPMERLGEPIDIARVVSFLAGANWGWVNAQVLRANGGYA' A
#
# COMPACT_ATOMS: atom_id res chain seq x y z
N MET A 1 11.01 -17.14 0.56
CA MET A 1 10.26 -16.12 1.34
C MET A 1 11.18 -15.05 1.90
N GLU A 2 12.25 -15.39 2.62
CA GLU A 2 13.23 -14.41 3.15
C GLU A 2 13.82 -13.44 2.12
N HIS A 3 14.07 -13.90 0.89
CA HIS A 3 14.61 -13.01 -0.14
C HIS A 3 13.61 -11.91 -0.53
N LEU A 4 12.33 -12.27 -0.68
CA LEU A 4 11.28 -11.34 -1.12
C LEU A 4 10.94 -10.29 -0.05
N SER A 5 11.04 -10.64 1.23
CA SER A 5 10.77 -9.68 2.31
C SER A 5 11.79 -8.55 2.36
N LYS A 6 13.06 -8.84 2.02
CA LYS A 6 14.17 -7.87 2.05
C LYS A 6 14.20 -6.92 0.85
N LEU A 7 13.37 -7.17 -0.16
CA LEU A 7 13.33 -6.37 -1.36
C LEU A 7 12.76 -4.97 -1.10
N ALA A 8 11.72 -4.88 -0.27
CA ALA A 8 11.13 -3.61 0.14
C ALA A 8 11.91 -3.03 1.33
N PRO A 9 12.13 -1.70 1.43
CA PRO A 9 12.73 -1.04 2.59
C PRO A 9 12.07 -1.37 3.94
N MET A 10 10.79 -1.74 3.94
CA MET A 10 10.08 -2.18 5.15
C MET A 10 10.42 -3.61 5.60
N GLU A 11 11.26 -4.32 4.85
CA GLU A 11 11.82 -5.65 5.16
C GLU A 11 10.78 -6.74 5.52
N ARG A 12 9.55 -6.58 5.05
CA ARG A 12 8.46 -7.55 5.23
C ARG A 12 7.65 -7.71 3.96
N LEU A 13 6.98 -8.85 3.85
CA LEU A 13 5.92 -9.01 2.87
C LEU A 13 4.69 -8.18 3.29
N GLY A 14 4.06 -7.56 2.30
CA GLY A 14 2.75 -6.96 2.49
C GLY A 14 1.69 -8.05 2.69
N GLU A 15 0.72 -7.76 3.55
CA GLU A 15 -0.45 -8.62 3.75
C GLU A 15 -1.68 -8.00 3.05
N PRO A 16 -2.69 -8.80 2.70
CA PRO A 16 -3.92 -8.28 2.08
C PRO A 16 -4.56 -7.12 2.86
N ILE A 17 -4.46 -7.15 4.20
CA ILE A 17 -5.00 -6.09 5.06
C ILE A 17 -4.30 -4.74 4.88
N ASP A 18 -3.00 -4.72 4.52
CA ASP A 18 -2.28 -3.48 4.23
C ASP A 18 -2.90 -2.75 3.04
N ILE A 19 -3.24 -3.50 1.98
CA ILE A 19 -3.90 -2.95 0.79
C ILE A 19 -5.34 -2.57 1.08
N ALA A 20 -6.09 -3.41 1.81
CA ALA A 20 -7.48 -3.13 2.17
C ALA A 20 -7.62 -1.81 2.96
N ARG A 21 -6.67 -1.52 3.86
CA ARG A 21 -6.64 -0.23 4.59
C ARG A 21 -6.44 0.96 3.67
N VAL A 22 -5.57 0.84 2.66
CA VAL A 22 -5.36 1.88 1.65
C VAL A 22 -6.62 2.12 0.81
N VAL A 23 -7.30 1.05 0.39
CA VAL A 23 -8.56 1.16 -0.36
C VAL A 23 -9.66 1.78 0.51
N SER A 24 -9.83 1.31 1.75
CA SER A 24 -10.83 1.85 2.68
C SER A 24 -10.60 3.33 2.98
N PHE A 25 -9.34 3.75 3.04
CA PHE A 25 -8.98 5.15 3.19
C PHE A 25 -9.42 5.96 1.97
N LEU A 26 -9.06 5.55 0.76
CA LEU A 26 -9.45 6.24 -0.48
C LEU A 26 -10.96 6.28 -0.71
N ALA A 27 -11.70 5.24 -0.29
CA ALA A 27 -13.15 5.19 -0.35
C ALA A 27 -13.85 5.99 0.77
N GLY A 28 -13.10 6.49 1.76
CA GLY A 28 -13.64 7.21 2.90
C GLY A 28 -14.06 8.64 2.57
N ALA A 29 -15.02 9.16 3.35
CA ALA A 29 -15.61 10.50 3.15
C ALA A 29 -14.59 11.66 3.12
N ASN A 30 -13.44 11.50 3.82
CA ASN A 30 -12.42 12.54 3.92
C ASN A 30 -11.53 12.65 2.67
N TRP A 31 -11.62 11.72 1.72
CA TRP A 31 -10.70 11.60 0.58
C TRP A 31 -11.32 11.99 -0.76
N GLY A 32 -12.51 12.60 -0.75
CA GLY A 32 -13.28 12.93 -1.96
C GLY A 32 -12.63 13.93 -2.93
N TRP A 33 -11.53 14.58 -2.56
CA TRP A 33 -10.77 15.49 -3.43
C TRP A 33 -9.55 14.84 -4.10
N VAL A 34 -9.29 13.55 -3.84
CA VAL A 34 -8.23 12.79 -4.49
C VAL A 34 -8.80 12.03 -5.67
N ASN A 35 -8.38 12.41 -6.88
CA ASN A 35 -8.79 11.76 -8.13
C ASN A 35 -7.61 11.67 -9.11
N ALA A 36 -7.69 10.72 -10.05
CA ALA A 36 -6.70 10.49 -11.11
C ALA A 36 -5.27 10.21 -10.60
N GLN A 37 -5.14 9.65 -9.39
CA GLN A 37 -3.86 9.28 -8.79
C GLN A 37 -3.63 7.78 -8.85
N VAL A 38 -2.37 7.37 -9.05
CA VAL A 38 -1.93 5.98 -8.90
C VAL A 38 -1.13 5.87 -7.60
N LEU A 39 -1.75 5.28 -6.57
CA LEU A 39 -1.10 5.06 -5.28
C LEU A 39 -0.45 3.68 -5.25
N ARG A 40 0.87 3.62 -4.98
CA ARG A 40 1.62 2.37 -4.86
C ARG A 40 1.80 2.01 -3.38
N ALA A 41 1.05 1.02 -2.91
CA ALA A 41 1.21 0.43 -1.58
C ALA A 41 2.13 -0.80 -1.66
N ASN A 42 3.45 -0.59 -1.64
CA ASN A 42 4.44 -1.64 -1.96
C ASN A 42 5.61 -1.74 -0.96
N GLY A 43 5.46 -1.18 0.25
CA GLY A 43 6.52 -1.20 1.26
C GLY A 43 7.78 -0.41 0.88
N GLY A 44 7.72 0.40 -0.19
CA GLY A 44 8.85 1.18 -0.71
C GLY A 44 9.70 0.43 -1.75
N TYR A 45 9.24 -0.70 -2.29
CA TYR A 45 10.01 -1.53 -3.22
C TYR A 45 10.31 -0.90 -4.61
N ALA A 46 9.77 0.29 -4.91
CA ALA A 46 9.86 0.88 -6.25
C ALA A 46 11.29 1.28 -6.65
#